data_AF-A0A7K6R403-F1
#
_entry.id   AF-A0A7K6R403-F1
#
_cell.length_a   1.000
_cell.length_b   1.000
_cell.length_c   1.000
_cell.angle_alpha   90.00
_cell.angle_beta   90.00
_cell.angle_gamma   90.00
#
_symmetry.space_group_name_H-M   'P 1'
#
loop_
_entity.id
_entity.type
_entity.pdbx_description
1 polymer ?
#
loop_
_entity_poly.entity_id
_entity_poly.type
_entity_poly.pdbx_seq_one_letter_code
_entity_poly.pdbx_strand_id
1 'polypeptide(L)'
;VRTWSRLGQVRDGIARLEAEKGRVAQGVHAIMCPPLTAAPLQLPELVALRERGRTLRGQLRVLLAEESELEQKFYLGALQLPNRTHPAVRLGVMKVPPSPPVFDFKPKGHLELGEGLDIIRQRRLSHVSGHRSYYLCGAGALLQHALVTFTLRKLLSKGFLPMTVPDLLRGAVFEGCGVQPSAAPSPVYSIDPARFEDLCLAGTSEVGIAGYFMDHAVQLQDLPVRVVCSSTCYRAETDTGREPWGLYRVHQFTKV
;
A
#
# COMPACT_ATOMS: atom_id res chain seq x y z
N VAL A 1 -22.33 -1.89 5.74
CA VAL A 1 -23.63 -1.45 5.15
C VAL A 1 -24.26 -0.28 5.91
N ARG A 2 -24.47 -0.38 7.24
CA ARG A 2 -25.08 0.73 8.03
C ARG A 2 -24.29 2.05 8.00
N THR A 3 -22.97 2.01 8.21
CA THR A 3 -22.10 3.21 8.18
C THR A 3 -22.11 3.90 6.81
N TRP A 4 -21.98 3.12 5.72
CA TRP A 4 -22.01 3.64 4.35
C TRP A 4 -23.34 4.32 4.02
N SER A 5 -24.46 3.69 4.38
CA SER A 5 -25.78 4.26 4.16
C SER A 5 -25.99 5.57 4.93
N ARG A 6 -25.54 5.64 6.19
CA ARG A 6 -25.59 6.87 6.99
C ARG A 6 -24.69 7.97 6.42
N LEU A 7 -23.47 7.65 5.98
CA LEU A 7 -22.56 8.60 5.35
C LEU A 7 -23.20 9.24 4.10
N GLY A 8 -23.89 8.44 3.28
CA GLY A 8 -24.67 8.96 2.15
C GLY A 8 -25.76 9.95 2.57
N GLN A 9 -26.55 9.61 3.59
CA GLN A 9 -27.60 10.50 4.10
C GLN A 9 -27.05 11.82 4.67
N VAL A 10 -25.90 11.78 5.35
CA VAL A 10 -25.24 12.97 5.89
C VAL A 10 -24.75 13.86 4.75
N ARG A 11 -24.11 13.29 3.72
CA ARG A 11 -23.68 14.02 2.52
C ARG A 11 -24.83 14.68 1.78
N ASP A 12 -25.94 13.97 1.61
CA ASP A 12 -27.17 14.53 1.02
C ASP A 12 -27.77 15.65 1.89
N GLY A 13 -27.64 15.54 3.21
CA GLY A 13 -27.99 16.59 4.17
C GLY A 13 -27.13 17.84 3.99
N ILE A 14 -25.81 17.67 3.93
CA ILE A 14 -24.84 18.76 3.72
C ILE A 14 -25.14 19.47 2.40
N ALA A 15 -25.25 18.73 1.30
CA ALA A 15 -25.52 19.32 -0.02
C ALA A 15 -26.81 20.16 -0.03
N ARG A 16 -27.88 19.70 0.63
CA ARG A 16 -29.14 20.47 0.76
C ARG A 16 -28.95 21.75 1.57
N LEU A 17 -28.25 21.69 2.70
CA LEU A 17 -27.99 22.87 3.54
C LEU A 17 -27.06 23.86 2.85
N GLU A 18 -26.08 23.41 2.08
CA GLU A 18 -25.20 24.28 1.30
C GLU A 18 -25.97 25.00 0.18
N ALA A 19 -26.83 24.29 -0.54
CA ALA A 19 -27.71 24.90 -1.54
C ALA A 19 -28.65 25.95 -0.92
N GLU A 20 -29.18 25.68 0.27
CA GLU A 20 -29.99 26.66 1.00
C GLU A 20 -29.16 27.86 1.49
N LYS A 21 -27.95 27.62 2.03
CA LYS A 21 -27.01 28.68 2.42
C LYS A 21 -26.70 29.61 1.24
N GLY A 22 -26.52 29.05 0.04
CA GLY A 22 -26.33 29.79 -1.20
C GLY A 22 -27.53 30.69 -1.53
N ARG A 23 -28.76 30.15 -1.45
CA ARG A 23 -30.00 30.93 -1.65
C ARG A 23 -30.16 32.06 -0.62
N VAL A 24 -29.87 31.79 0.66
CA VAL A 24 -29.91 32.81 1.72
C VAL A 24 -28.88 33.92 1.45
N ALA A 25 -27.67 33.57 1.03
CA ALA A 25 -26.63 34.54 0.69
C ALA A 25 -27.04 35.43 -0.49
N GLN A 26 -27.64 34.84 -1.54
CA GLN A 26 -28.19 35.59 -2.66
C GLN A 26 -29.32 36.53 -2.24
N GLY A 27 -30.22 36.08 -1.35
CA GLY A 27 -31.29 36.92 -0.80
C GLY A 27 -30.77 38.11 0.00
N VAL A 28 -29.77 37.90 0.86
CA VAL A 28 -29.10 38.99 1.59
C VAL A 28 -28.45 39.98 0.62
N HIS A 29 -27.73 39.48 -0.39
CA HIS A 29 -27.09 40.33 -1.40
C HIS A 29 -28.13 41.17 -2.18
N ALA A 30 -29.24 40.57 -2.60
CA ALA A 30 -30.30 41.26 -3.33
C ALA A 30 -30.91 42.44 -2.55
N ILE A 31 -31.06 42.30 -1.22
CA ILE A 31 -31.58 43.35 -0.34
C ILE A 31 -30.56 44.48 -0.12
N MET A 32 -29.26 44.16 -0.12
CA MET A 32 -28.19 45.14 0.17
C MET A 32 -27.67 45.91 -1.05
N CYS A 33 -27.96 45.47 -2.28
CA CYS A 33 -27.40 46.04 -3.51
C CYS A 33 -28.06 47.32 -4.11
N PRO A 34 -29.34 47.67 -3.86
CA PRO A 34 -29.94 48.90 -4.38
C PRO A 34 -29.39 50.18 -3.70
N PRO A 35 -29.46 51.38 -4.33
CA PRO A 35 -29.11 52.64 -3.66
C PRO A 35 -30.12 52.95 -2.54
N LEU A 36 -29.69 52.73 -1.30
CA LEU A 36 -30.56 52.76 -0.12
C LEU A 36 -30.79 54.19 0.41
N THR A 37 -32.01 54.69 0.27
CA THR A 37 -32.58 55.70 1.17
C THR A 37 -33.06 55.02 2.46
N ALA A 38 -32.41 55.34 3.59
CA ALA A 38 -32.70 54.92 4.97
C ALA A 38 -32.31 53.47 5.39
N ALA A 39 -32.00 53.34 6.68
CA ALA A 39 -31.21 52.27 7.32
C ALA A 39 -31.65 50.82 6.98
N PRO A 40 -30.89 50.08 6.13
CA PRO A 40 -31.24 48.72 5.69
C PRO A 40 -31.13 47.67 6.80
N LEU A 41 -30.44 48.01 7.90
CA LEU A 41 -30.01 47.09 8.95
C LEU A 41 -31.15 46.55 9.83
N GLN A 42 -32.32 47.18 9.82
CA GLN A 42 -33.46 46.82 10.69
C GLN A 42 -34.64 46.19 9.93
N LEU A 43 -34.49 45.91 8.63
CA LEU A 43 -35.52 45.23 7.85
C LEU A 43 -35.77 43.82 8.45
N PRO A 44 -37.02 43.48 8.85
CA PRO A 44 -37.33 42.17 9.43
C PRO A 44 -36.88 40.99 8.55
N GLU A 45 -36.98 41.15 7.23
CA GLU A 45 -36.57 40.15 6.25
C GLU A 45 -35.04 39.93 6.24
N LEU A 46 -34.24 41.00 6.34
CA LEU A 46 -32.79 40.91 6.43
C LEU A 46 -32.35 40.23 7.74
N VAL A 47 -33.02 40.56 8.85
CA VAL A 47 -32.77 39.93 10.16
C VAL A 47 -33.09 38.44 10.09
N ALA A 48 -34.24 38.06 9.53
CA ALA A 48 -34.65 36.66 9.36
C ALA A 48 -33.67 35.87 8.48
N LEU A 49 -33.20 36.44 7.36
CA LEU A 49 -32.20 35.80 6.50
C LEU A 49 -30.85 35.62 7.21
N ARG A 50 -30.41 36.61 8.00
CA ARG A 50 -29.17 36.50 8.79
C ARG A 50 -29.29 35.46 9.90
N GLU A 51 -30.44 35.36 10.56
CA GLU A 51 -30.75 34.31 11.52
C GLU A 51 -30.77 32.94 10.87
N ARG A 52 -31.46 32.79 9.74
CA ARG A 52 -31.45 31.53 8.98
C ARG A 52 -30.03 31.13 8.58
N GLY A 53 -29.23 32.08 8.10
CA GLY A 53 -27.82 31.84 7.79
C GLY A 53 -26.97 31.44 9.00
N ARG A 54 -27.27 31.94 10.21
CA ARG A 54 -26.64 31.48 11.46
C ARG A 54 -27.05 30.05 11.78
N THR A 55 -28.33 29.72 11.70
CA THR A 55 -28.86 28.37 11.94
C THR A 55 -28.27 27.35 10.96
N LEU A 56 -28.24 27.67 9.66
CA LEU A 56 -27.68 26.80 8.63
C LEU A 56 -26.19 26.50 8.88
N ARG A 57 -25.41 27.51 9.29
CA ARG A 57 -24.00 27.31 9.67
C ARG A 57 -23.84 26.40 10.89
N GLY A 58 -24.73 26.52 11.88
CA GLY A 58 -24.76 25.63 13.04
C GLY A 58 -25.04 24.18 12.65
N GLN A 59 -26.03 23.96 11.78
CA GLN A 59 -26.40 22.63 11.28
C GLN A 59 -25.29 22.02 10.41
N LEU A 60 -24.70 22.80 9.50
CA LEU A 60 -23.57 22.37 8.68
C LEU A 60 -22.37 21.95 9.53
N ARG A 61 -22.04 22.71 10.58
CA ARG A 61 -20.94 22.35 11.49
C ARG A 61 -21.14 20.98 12.13
N VAL A 62 -22.37 20.65 12.53
CA VAL A 62 -22.69 19.34 13.12
C VAL A 62 -22.56 18.24 12.07
N LEU A 63 -23.13 18.42 10.88
CA LEU A 63 -23.07 17.39 9.84
C LEU A 63 -21.67 17.18 9.26
N LEU A 64 -20.84 18.22 9.14
CA LEU A 64 -19.45 18.09 8.70
C LEU A 64 -18.59 17.32 9.70
N ALA A 65 -18.81 17.53 11.00
CA ALA A 65 -18.16 16.73 12.03
C ALA A 65 -18.60 15.25 11.95
N GLU A 66 -19.91 15.02 11.81
CA GLU A 66 -20.45 13.67 11.65
C GLU A 66 -19.93 12.99 10.37
N GLU A 67 -19.81 13.72 9.26
CA GLU A 67 -19.24 13.21 8.00
C GLU A 67 -17.80 12.72 8.21
N SER A 68 -16.95 13.55 8.83
CA SER A 68 -15.55 13.19 9.08
C SER A 68 -15.43 11.92 9.93
N GLU A 69 -16.22 11.80 11.00
CA GLU A 69 -16.21 10.61 11.86
C GLU A 69 -16.69 9.36 11.13
N LEU A 70 -17.78 9.49 10.35
CA LEU A 70 -18.34 8.39 9.58
C LEU A 70 -17.42 7.94 8.45
N GLU A 71 -16.74 8.88 7.78
CA GLU A 71 -15.79 8.60 6.72
C GLU A 71 -14.59 7.82 7.26
N GLN A 72 -13.98 8.30 8.35
CA GLN A 72 -12.87 7.58 9.00
C GLN A 72 -13.31 6.17 9.42
N LYS A 73 -14.46 6.04 10.09
CA LYS A 73 -15.01 4.75 10.51
C LYS A 73 -15.31 3.83 9.33
N PHE A 74 -15.76 4.38 8.21
CA PHE A 74 -16.02 3.62 7.00
C PHE A 74 -14.72 3.08 6.41
N TYR A 75 -13.73 3.93 6.15
CA TYR A 75 -12.48 3.50 5.51
C TYR A 75 -11.64 2.55 6.37
N LEU A 76 -11.59 2.75 7.69
CA LEU A 76 -10.91 1.81 8.60
C LEU A 76 -11.43 0.38 8.48
N GLY A 77 -12.74 0.19 8.23
CA GLY A 77 -13.32 -1.13 8.00
C GLY A 77 -13.30 -1.57 6.54
N ALA A 78 -13.54 -0.65 5.60
CA ALA A 78 -13.65 -0.97 4.18
C ALA A 78 -12.29 -1.38 3.57
N LEU A 79 -11.19 -0.75 3.99
CA LEU A 79 -9.83 -1.07 3.52
C LEU A 79 -9.33 -2.44 3.99
N GLN A 80 -10.02 -3.07 4.94
CA GLN A 80 -9.72 -4.43 5.41
C GLN A 80 -10.39 -5.51 4.56
N LEU A 81 -11.29 -5.14 3.64
CA LEU A 81 -11.96 -6.11 2.78
C LEU A 81 -10.97 -6.63 1.72
N PRO A 82 -10.89 -7.95 1.52
CA PRO A 82 -10.05 -8.51 0.48
C PRO A 82 -10.63 -8.19 -0.91
N ASN A 83 -9.80 -8.34 -1.94
CA ASN A 83 -10.28 -8.33 -3.31
C ASN A 83 -11.25 -9.49 -3.56
N ARG A 84 -12.06 -9.39 -4.61
CA ARG A 84 -12.94 -10.48 -5.06
C ARG A 84 -12.12 -11.68 -5.54
N THR A 85 -12.64 -12.87 -5.29
CA THR A 85 -12.03 -14.12 -5.75
C THR A 85 -12.54 -14.48 -7.14
N HIS A 86 -11.64 -14.81 -8.08
CA HIS A 86 -12.04 -15.27 -9.42
C HIS A 86 -12.81 -16.60 -9.31
N PRO A 87 -13.94 -16.81 -10.04
CA PRO A 87 -14.72 -18.05 -9.98
C PRO A 87 -14.00 -19.36 -10.36
N ALA A 88 -12.78 -19.26 -10.92
CA ALA A 88 -12.00 -20.41 -11.38
C ALA A 88 -10.93 -20.82 -10.37
N VAL A 89 -10.81 -20.09 -9.24
CA VAL A 89 -9.96 -20.50 -8.12
C VAL A 89 -10.53 -21.82 -7.59
N ARG A 90 -9.76 -22.90 -7.78
CA ARG A 90 -10.11 -24.22 -7.26
C ARG A 90 -9.61 -24.35 -5.83
N LEU A 91 -10.45 -24.87 -4.95
CA LEU A 91 -10.05 -25.28 -3.61
C LEU A 91 -9.37 -26.64 -3.72
N GLY A 92 -8.03 -26.68 -3.67
CA GLY A 92 -7.26 -27.94 -3.71
C GLY A 92 -5.95 -27.85 -4.49
N VAL A 93 -5.14 -28.92 -4.41
CA VAL A 93 -3.80 -28.99 -5.02
C VAL A 93 -3.92 -29.08 -6.55
N MET A 94 -3.36 -28.10 -7.26
CA MET A 94 -3.15 -28.20 -8.72
C MET A 94 -1.93 -29.07 -9.02
N LYS A 95 -2.09 -29.95 -10.02
CA LYS A 95 -1.12 -30.83 -10.72
C LYS A 95 0.25 -31.04 -10.06
N VAL A 96 0.50 -32.33 -9.78
CA VAL A 96 1.80 -32.90 -9.37
C VAL A 96 2.91 -32.44 -10.34
N PRO A 97 4.06 -31.95 -9.83
CA PRO A 97 5.20 -31.57 -10.66
C PRO A 97 5.76 -32.76 -11.47
N PRO A 98 6.64 -32.50 -12.46
CA PRO A 98 7.38 -33.58 -13.13
C PRO A 98 8.05 -34.52 -12.11
N SER A 99 8.22 -35.78 -12.51
CA SER A 99 8.83 -36.81 -11.65
C SER A 99 10.15 -36.31 -11.04
N PRO A 100 10.35 -36.46 -9.72
CA PRO A 100 11.56 -36.00 -9.07
C PRO A 100 12.80 -36.69 -9.67
N PRO A 101 13.97 -36.02 -9.73
CA PRO A 101 15.19 -36.63 -10.22
C PRO A 101 15.55 -37.90 -9.42
N VAL A 102 16.08 -38.91 -10.10
CA VAL A 102 16.57 -40.14 -9.48
C VAL A 102 18.07 -40.01 -9.26
N PHE A 103 18.50 -40.24 -8.02
CA PHE A 103 19.91 -40.26 -7.63
C PHE A 103 20.27 -41.67 -7.16
N ASP A 104 21.47 -42.13 -7.50
CA ASP A 104 22.10 -43.36 -7.00
C ASP A 104 22.75 -43.16 -5.61
N PHE A 105 22.66 -41.94 -5.06
CA PHE A 105 23.12 -41.56 -3.72
C PHE A 105 22.03 -40.81 -2.95
N LYS A 106 22.20 -40.67 -1.63
CA LYS A 106 21.31 -39.86 -0.79
C LYS A 106 21.55 -38.35 -1.06
N PRO A 107 20.58 -37.60 -1.62
CA PRO A 107 20.78 -36.18 -1.91
C PRO A 107 20.98 -35.39 -0.62
N LYS A 108 21.98 -34.51 -0.64
CA LYS A 108 22.28 -33.58 0.46
C LYS A 108 21.40 -32.34 0.37
N GLY A 109 21.12 -31.72 1.51
CA GLY A 109 20.43 -30.43 1.56
C GLY A 109 21.30 -29.30 0.98
N HIS A 110 20.68 -28.23 0.50
CA HIS A 110 21.39 -27.11 -0.14
C HIS A 110 22.39 -26.43 0.80
N LEU A 111 22.10 -26.36 2.10
CA LEU A 111 23.01 -25.75 3.08
C LEU A 111 24.26 -26.63 3.29
N GLU A 112 24.10 -27.95 3.40
CA GLU A 112 25.24 -28.87 3.53
C GLU A 112 26.15 -28.80 2.29
N LEU A 113 25.55 -28.75 1.09
CA LEU A 113 26.28 -28.56 -0.16
C LEU A 113 26.98 -27.20 -0.21
N GLY A 114 26.26 -26.14 0.17
CA GLY A 114 26.77 -24.77 0.13
C GLY A 114 27.93 -24.53 1.09
N GLU A 115 27.87 -25.10 2.29
CA GLU A 115 28.97 -25.06 3.26
C GLU A 115 30.15 -25.93 2.80
N GLY A 116 29.88 -27.12 2.26
CA GLY A 116 30.92 -28.02 1.75
C GLY A 116 31.72 -27.47 0.57
N LEU A 117 31.12 -26.57 -0.22
CA LEU A 117 31.75 -25.87 -1.34
C LEU A 117 32.25 -24.46 -0.98
N ASP A 118 32.07 -24.01 0.26
CA ASP A 118 32.37 -22.64 0.72
C ASP A 118 31.69 -21.53 -0.11
N ILE A 119 30.46 -21.80 -0.57
CA ILE A 119 29.66 -20.85 -1.37
C ILE A 119 28.49 -20.23 -0.60
N ILE A 120 28.10 -20.82 0.52
CA ILE A 120 27.07 -20.29 1.45
C ILE A 120 27.64 -20.31 2.87
N ARG A 121 27.56 -19.17 3.57
CA ARG A 121 27.90 -19.09 4.99
C ARG A 121 26.71 -18.58 5.80
N GLN A 122 26.30 -19.36 6.82
CA GLN A 122 25.34 -18.94 7.85
C GLN A 122 25.87 -19.08 9.28
N ARG A 123 26.95 -19.85 9.47
CA ARG A 123 27.52 -20.08 10.80
C ARG A 123 28.22 -18.84 11.34
N ARG A 124 28.10 -18.66 12.67
CA ARG A 124 28.74 -17.58 13.45
C ARG A 124 28.36 -16.17 12.97
N LEU A 125 27.10 -15.99 12.56
CA LEU A 125 26.57 -14.69 12.11
C LEU A 125 25.62 -14.02 13.11
N SER A 126 25.28 -14.67 14.24
CA SER A 126 24.31 -14.16 15.21
C SER A 126 24.64 -12.74 15.71
N HIS A 127 25.91 -12.47 16.03
CA HIS A 127 26.39 -11.16 16.48
C HIS A 127 26.87 -10.24 15.34
N VAL A 128 26.80 -10.70 14.09
CA VAL A 128 27.25 -9.93 12.92
C VAL A 128 26.05 -9.37 12.16
N SER A 129 25.16 -10.25 11.70
CA SER A 129 24.01 -9.93 10.85
C SER A 129 22.70 -10.57 11.33
N GLY A 130 22.72 -11.23 12.50
CA GLY A 130 21.55 -11.86 13.10
C GLY A 130 21.19 -13.23 12.50
N HIS A 131 20.11 -13.82 13.01
CA HIS A 131 19.58 -15.10 12.53
C HIS A 131 19.06 -14.99 11.09
N ARG A 132 19.00 -16.12 10.37
CA ARG A 132 18.51 -16.21 8.97
C ARG A 132 19.18 -15.25 7.97
N SER A 133 20.34 -14.70 8.33
CA SER A 133 21.24 -13.98 7.43
C SER A 133 22.21 -14.96 6.77
N TYR A 134 22.82 -14.58 5.65
CA TYR A 134 23.77 -15.41 4.93
C TYR A 134 24.74 -14.57 4.11
N TYR A 135 25.88 -15.17 3.76
CA TYR A 135 26.76 -14.70 2.70
C TYR A 135 26.76 -15.70 1.56
N LEU A 136 26.83 -15.19 0.33
CA LEU A 136 27.16 -15.98 -0.85
C LEU A 136 28.60 -15.65 -1.25
N CYS A 137 29.41 -16.68 -1.46
CA CYS A 137 30.83 -16.54 -1.77
C CYS A 137 31.17 -17.27 -3.08
N GLY A 138 32.20 -16.81 -3.80
CA GLY A 138 32.71 -17.46 -5.01
C GLY A 138 31.60 -17.86 -6.00
N ALA A 139 31.48 -19.15 -6.28
CA ALA A 139 30.47 -19.67 -7.21
C ALA A 139 29.02 -19.43 -6.75
N GLY A 140 28.74 -19.29 -5.44
CA GLY A 140 27.42 -18.93 -4.93
C GLY A 140 27.01 -17.51 -5.29
N ALA A 141 27.95 -16.56 -5.19
CA ALA A 141 27.70 -15.18 -5.60
C ALA A 141 27.52 -15.08 -7.13
N LEU A 142 28.37 -15.78 -7.89
CA LEU A 142 28.24 -15.86 -9.36
C LEU A 142 26.89 -16.47 -9.78
N LEU A 143 26.41 -17.49 -9.06
CA LEU A 143 25.10 -18.10 -9.32
C LEU A 143 23.96 -17.09 -9.13
N GLN A 144 23.98 -16.28 -8.06
CA GLN A 144 22.99 -15.22 -7.87
C GLN A 144 23.01 -14.22 -9.04
N HIS A 145 24.19 -13.72 -9.42
CA HIS A 145 24.32 -12.79 -10.54
C HIS A 145 23.86 -13.39 -11.87
N ALA A 146 24.17 -14.67 -12.12
CA ALA A 146 23.74 -15.38 -13.31
C ALA A 146 22.21 -15.53 -13.37
N LEU A 147 21.56 -15.90 -12.26
CA LEU A 147 20.10 -16.05 -12.19
C LEU A 147 19.38 -14.72 -12.41
N VAL A 148 19.84 -13.64 -11.76
CA VAL A 148 19.28 -12.29 -11.93
C VAL A 148 19.43 -11.84 -13.38
N THR A 149 20.65 -11.91 -13.92
CA THR A 149 20.96 -11.48 -15.29
C THR A 149 20.19 -12.29 -16.33
N PHE A 150 20.11 -13.61 -16.16
CA PHE A 150 19.35 -14.49 -17.04
C PHE A 150 17.87 -14.10 -17.07
N THR A 151 17.27 -13.89 -15.90
CA THR A 151 15.84 -13.55 -15.78
C THR A 151 15.54 -12.19 -16.39
N LEU A 152 16.36 -11.18 -16.09
CA LEU A 152 16.25 -9.85 -16.69
C LEU A 152 16.37 -9.92 -18.21
N ARG A 153 17.43 -10.54 -18.75
CA ARG A 153 17.61 -10.67 -20.21
C ARG A 153 16.43 -11.35 -20.88
N LYS A 154 15.88 -12.38 -20.25
CA LYS A 154 14.71 -13.12 -20.76
C LYS A 154 13.43 -12.27 -20.77
N LEU A 155 13.23 -11.38 -19.80
CA LEU A 155 12.05 -10.50 -19.75
C LEU A 155 12.21 -9.29 -20.67
N LEU A 156 13.42 -8.74 -20.76
CA LEU A 156 13.76 -7.70 -21.73
C LEU A 156 13.50 -8.15 -23.17
N SER A 157 13.90 -9.37 -23.54
CA SER A 157 13.61 -9.91 -24.89
C SER A 157 12.12 -10.14 -25.15
N LYS A 158 11.28 -10.12 -24.11
CA LYS A 158 9.82 -10.17 -24.19
C LYS A 158 9.16 -8.78 -24.15
N GLY A 159 9.94 -7.70 -24.18
CA GLY A 159 9.46 -6.32 -24.21
C GLY A 159 9.04 -5.77 -22.85
N PHE A 160 9.57 -6.30 -21.75
CA PHE A 160 9.39 -5.66 -20.44
C PHE A 160 10.33 -4.45 -20.31
N LEU A 161 9.80 -3.32 -19.83
CA LEU A 161 10.57 -2.12 -19.53
C LEU A 161 11.37 -2.34 -18.22
N PRO A 162 12.71 -2.26 -18.24
CA PRO A 162 13.49 -2.35 -17.01
C PRO A 162 13.28 -1.12 -16.14
N MET A 163 13.13 -1.35 -14.84
CA MET A 163 13.02 -0.31 -13.82
C MET A 163 13.96 -0.59 -12.65
N THR A 164 14.44 0.49 -12.04
CA THR A 164 15.03 0.50 -10.71
C THR A 164 14.15 1.38 -9.83
N VAL A 165 13.73 0.88 -8.68
CA VAL A 165 12.83 1.58 -7.76
C VAL A 165 13.53 1.80 -6.40
N PRO A 166 13.10 2.80 -5.61
CA PRO A 166 13.57 2.95 -4.24
C PRO A 166 13.19 1.73 -3.38
N ASP A 167 14.09 1.32 -2.47
CA ASP A 167 13.81 0.24 -1.51
C ASP A 167 13.15 0.75 -0.22
N LEU A 168 13.28 2.05 0.07
CA LEU A 168 12.66 2.76 1.19
C LEU A 168 11.45 3.55 0.69
N LEU A 169 10.26 3.21 1.18
CA LEU A 169 9.02 3.86 0.79
C LEU A 169 8.16 4.22 2.01
N ARG A 170 7.22 5.14 1.80
CA ARG A 170 6.21 5.54 2.78
C ARG A 170 5.19 4.45 3.00
N GLY A 171 4.65 4.37 4.22
CA GLY A 171 3.67 3.36 4.62
C GLY A 171 2.41 3.33 3.74
N ALA A 172 1.98 4.50 3.25
CA ALA A 172 0.82 4.62 2.35
C ALA A 172 0.95 3.78 1.07
N VAL A 173 2.16 3.60 0.53
CA VAL A 173 2.38 2.78 -0.68
C VAL A 173 2.18 1.30 -0.39
N PHE A 174 2.62 0.85 0.80
CA PHE A 174 2.39 -0.53 1.25
C PHE A 174 0.91 -0.80 1.47
N GLU A 175 0.20 0.13 2.13
CA GLU A 175 -1.25 0.03 2.36
C GLU A 175 -2.02 -0.03 1.05
N GLY A 176 -1.64 0.79 0.07
CA GLY A 176 -2.19 0.73 -1.30
C GLY A 176 -1.97 -0.61 -2.01
N CYS A 177 -0.89 -1.34 -1.66
CA CYS A 177 -0.61 -2.69 -2.13
C CYS A 177 -1.30 -3.80 -1.30
N GLY A 178 -2.07 -3.45 -0.26
CA GLY A 178 -2.69 -4.41 0.65
C GLY A 178 -1.74 -5.01 1.70
N VAL A 179 -0.57 -4.41 1.91
CA VAL A 179 0.37 -4.78 2.98
C VAL A 179 0.19 -3.80 4.13
N GLN A 180 0.13 -4.29 5.36
CA GLN A 180 -0.02 -3.45 6.56
C GLN A 180 1.32 -3.29 7.29
N PRO A 181 2.02 -2.15 7.18
CA PRO A 181 3.29 -1.94 7.87
C PRO A 181 3.13 -1.88 9.39
N SER A 182 1.97 -1.43 9.87
CA SER A 182 1.64 -1.24 11.29
C SER A 182 0.97 -2.44 11.95
N ALA A 183 0.81 -3.56 11.24
CA ALA A 183 0.27 -4.79 11.83
C ALA A 183 1.16 -5.30 12.98
N ALA A 184 0.57 -6.00 13.94
CA ALA A 184 1.30 -6.61 15.05
C ALA A 184 1.03 -8.13 15.07
N PRO A 185 2.00 -8.99 14.68
CA PRO A 185 3.35 -8.65 14.22
C PRO A 185 3.40 -8.18 12.74
N SER A 186 4.24 -7.20 12.44
CA SER A 186 4.41 -6.68 11.07
C SER A 186 5.37 -7.55 10.26
N PRO A 187 5.11 -7.80 8.96
CA PRO A 187 6.08 -8.40 8.06
C PRO A 187 7.12 -7.40 7.54
N VAL A 188 6.95 -6.09 7.80
CA VAL A 188 7.74 -4.99 7.22
C VAL A 188 8.75 -4.46 8.23
N TYR A 189 9.97 -4.19 7.78
CA TYR A 189 10.95 -3.45 8.57
C TYR A 189 10.73 -1.93 8.41
N SER A 190 10.60 -1.21 9.52
CA SER A 190 10.53 0.24 9.55
C SER A 190 11.84 0.83 10.06
N ILE A 191 12.23 1.98 9.51
CA ILE A 191 13.33 2.78 10.04
C ILE A 191 12.88 3.43 11.35
N ASP A 192 13.83 3.72 12.25
CA ASP A 192 13.59 4.35 13.54
C ASP A 192 12.76 5.64 13.39
N PRO A 193 11.48 5.64 13.82
CA PRO A 193 10.57 6.76 13.61
C PRO A 193 10.95 8.00 14.44
N ALA A 194 11.79 7.85 15.48
CA ALA A 194 12.32 8.99 16.24
C ALA A 194 13.37 9.78 15.45
N ARG A 195 13.92 9.20 14.37
CA ARG A 195 14.96 9.81 13.53
C ARG A 195 14.49 10.07 12.10
N PHE A 196 13.72 9.15 11.53
CA PHE A 196 13.23 9.21 10.17
C PHE A 196 11.76 8.84 10.13
N GLU A 197 10.93 9.83 9.82
CA GLU A 197 9.48 9.66 9.75
C GLU A 197 9.09 8.83 8.52
N ASP A 198 8.25 7.82 8.74
CA ASP A 198 7.49 7.11 7.69
C ASP A 198 8.37 6.53 6.56
N LEU A 199 9.41 5.78 6.95
CA LEU A 199 10.23 5.01 6.00
C LEU A 199 10.23 3.53 6.36
N CYS A 200 9.86 2.71 5.38
CA CYS A 200 9.80 1.25 5.47
C CYS A 200 10.57 0.58 4.32
N LEU A 201 11.24 -0.54 4.61
CA LEU A 201 11.92 -1.36 3.60
C LEU A 201 10.96 -2.30 2.89
N ALA A 202 11.02 -2.33 1.56
CA ALA A 202 10.14 -3.15 0.74
C ALA A 202 10.49 -4.65 0.79
N GLY A 203 9.47 -5.51 0.94
CA GLY A 203 9.59 -6.98 0.82
C GLY A 203 9.50 -7.52 -0.60
N THR A 204 9.36 -6.63 -1.59
CA THR A 204 9.25 -6.87 -3.03
C THR A 204 9.33 -5.55 -3.80
N SER A 205 9.98 -5.53 -4.97
CA SER A 205 9.97 -4.39 -5.91
C SER A 205 8.57 -3.94 -6.35
N GLU A 206 7.55 -4.78 -6.17
CA GLU A 206 6.13 -4.47 -6.45
C GLU A 206 5.67 -3.19 -5.73
N VAL A 207 6.08 -2.96 -4.48
CA VAL A 207 5.69 -1.76 -3.72
C VAL A 207 6.26 -0.49 -4.39
N GLY A 208 7.52 -0.53 -4.80
CA GLY A 208 8.13 0.61 -5.52
C GLY A 208 7.55 0.83 -6.90
N ILE A 209 7.19 -0.24 -7.62
CA ILE A 209 6.49 -0.15 -8.90
C ILE A 209 5.09 0.44 -8.72
N ALA A 210 4.34 0.02 -7.71
CA ALA A 210 3.02 0.59 -7.41
C ALA A 210 3.12 2.08 -7.07
N GLY A 211 4.12 2.47 -6.28
CA GLY A 211 4.41 3.87 -5.97
C GLY A 211 4.75 4.72 -7.21
N TYR A 212 5.40 4.13 -8.23
CA TYR A 212 5.65 4.83 -9.50
C TYR A 212 4.37 5.18 -10.26
N PHE A 213 3.33 4.33 -10.17
CA PHE A 213 2.04 4.58 -10.83
C PHE A 213 1.02 5.30 -9.94
N MET A 214 1.29 5.45 -8.64
CA MET A 214 0.41 6.13 -7.69
C MET A 214 0.14 7.57 -8.14
N ASP A 215 -1.13 7.98 -8.15
CA ASP A 215 -1.60 9.32 -8.54
C ASP A 215 -1.24 9.76 -9.98
N HIS A 216 -0.88 8.82 -10.86
CA HIS A 216 -0.56 9.08 -12.27
C HIS A 216 -1.45 8.26 -13.22
N ALA A 217 -1.67 8.79 -14.41
CA ALA A 217 -2.39 8.10 -15.48
C ALA A 217 -1.42 7.58 -16.55
N VAL A 218 -1.71 6.40 -17.10
CA VAL A 218 -1.03 5.84 -18.27
C VAL A 218 -1.90 5.99 -19.51
N GLN A 219 -1.29 6.11 -20.69
CA GLN A 219 -2.05 6.21 -21.93
C GLN A 219 -2.62 4.85 -22.33
N LEU A 220 -3.85 4.85 -22.85
CA LEU A 220 -4.54 3.62 -23.26
C LEU A 220 -3.75 2.84 -24.33
N GLN A 221 -3.09 3.56 -25.24
CA GLN A 221 -2.30 2.99 -26.32
C GLN A 221 -1.02 2.26 -25.83
N ASP A 222 -0.57 2.53 -24.61
CA ASP A 222 0.62 1.91 -24.02
C ASP A 222 0.29 0.59 -23.28
N LEU A 223 -1.00 0.20 -23.22
CA LEU A 223 -1.43 -1.02 -22.54
C LEU A 223 -1.20 -2.29 -23.38
N PRO A 224 -0.78 -3.43 -22.78
CA PRO A 224 -0.41 -3.58 -21.38
C PRO A 224 1.01 -3.08 -21.08
N VAL A 225 1.14 -2.23 -20.05
CA VAL A 225 2.45 -1.83 -19.52
C VAL A 225 3.07 -3.03 -18.81
N ARG A 226 4.28 -3.41 -19.24
CA ARG A 226 5.03 -4.55 -18.71
C ARG A 226 6.36 -4.04 -18.20
N VAL A 227 6.62 -4.19 -16.91
CA VAL A 227 7.84 -3.71 -16.25
C VAL A 227 8.56 -4.84 -15.54
N VAL A 228 9.88 -4.77 -15.46
CA VAL A 228 10.73 -5.73 -14.74
C VAL A 228 11.69 -4.98 -13.83
N CYS A 229 11.83 -5.43 -12.58
CA CYS A 229 12.69 -4.77 -11.60
C CYS A 229 13.38 -5.80 -10.71
N SER A 230 14.71 -5.77 -10.69
CA SER A 230 15.51 -6.49 -9.70
C SER A 230 15.73 -5.59 -8.49
N SER A 231 15.39 -6.06 -7.29
CA SER A 231 15.66 -5.33 -6.05
C SER A 231 16.05 -6.25 -4.89
N THR A 232 16.61 -5.65 -3.84
CA THR A 232 16.79 -6.34 -2.56
C THR A 232 15.48 -6.29 -1.79
N CYS A 233 15.04 -7.42 -1.29
CA CYS A 233 13.77 -7.57 -0.56
C CYS A 233 14.05 -7.83 0.91
N TYR A 234 13.30 -7.16 1.79
CA TYR A 234 13.45 -7.26 3.24
C TYR A 234 12.14 -7.73 3.88
N ARG A 235 12.18 -8.80 4.68
CA ARG A 235 11.00 -9.36 5.35
C ARG A 235 11.30 -9.73 6.80
N ALA A 236 10.45 -9.27 7.72
CA ALA A 236 10.66 -9.51 9.15
C ALA A 236 10.45 -10.98 9.54
N GLU A 237 9.64 -11.74 8.79
CA GLU A 237 9.43 -13.19 8.98
C GLU A 237 9.17 -13.56 10.46
N THR A 238 8.31 -12.78 11.09
CA THR A 238 8.02 -12.76 12.53
C THR A 238 7.31 -14.02 13.05
N ASP A 239 6.81 -14.87 12.15
CA ASP A 239 6.41 -16.24 12.49
C ASP A 239 7.65 -17.14 12.57
N THR A 240 8.07 -17.42 13.81
CA THR A 240 9.41 -17.95 14.15
C THR A 240 9.51 -19.47 14.14
N GLY A 241 8.39 -20.20 14.00
CA GLY A 241 8.35 -21.64 14.28
C GLY A 241 8.93 -22.57 13.20
N ARG A 242 9.27 -22.06 12.01
CA ARG A 242 9.67 -22.90 10.87
C ARG A 242 10.96 -22.35 10.25
N GLU A 243 12.00 -23.18 10.24
CA GLU A 243 13.27 -22.98 9.50
C GLU A 243 14.26 -21.94 10.06
N PRO A 244 15.08 -22.32 11.06
CA PRO A 244 16.16 -21.46 11.57
C PRO A 244 17.41 -21.42 10.67
N TRP A 245 17.56 -22.40 9.77
CA TRP A 245 18.73 -22.57 8.89
C TRP A 245 18.29 -22.81 7.45
N GLY A 246 19.18 -22.49 6.50
CA GLY A 246 18.91 -22.58 5.08
C GLY A 246 18.43 -21.26 4.49
N LEU A 247 18.05 -21.29 3.22
CA LEU A 247 17.70 -20.11 2.42
C LEU A 247 16.22 -20.06 2.06
N TYR A 248 15.39 -20.95 2.61
CA TYR A 248 13.98 -21.03 2.28
C TYR A 248 13.19 -19.85 2.85
N ARG A 249 13.49 -19.45 4.09
CA ARG A 249 12.95 -18.26 4.75
C ARG A 249 14.06 -17.42 5.36
N VAL A 250 14.35 -16.27 4.75
CA VAL A 250 15.45 -15.35 5.12
C VAL A 250 14.96 -13.90 5.18
N HIS A 251 15.65 -13.06 5.95
CA HIS A 251 15.25 -11.66 6.12
C HIS A 251 15.61 -10.77 4.93
N GLN A 252 16.60 -11.17 4.12
CA GLN A 252 17.08 -10.42 2.96
C GLN A 252 17.33 -11.35 1.78
N PHE A 253 16.82 -11.01 0.60
CA PHE A 253 17.09 -11.76 -0.63
C PHE A 253 16.95 -10.87 -1.88
N THR A 254 17.52 -11.29 -3.00
CA THR A 254 17.34 -10.59 -4.29
C THR A 254 16.17 -11.22 -5.05
N LYS A 255 15.31 -10.40 -5.63
CA LYS A 255 14.20 -10.85 -6.47
C LYS A 255 14.11 -10.01 -7.74
N VAL A 256 13.87 -10.67 -8.87
CA VAL A 256 13.44 -10.06 -10.15
C VAL A 256 11.94 -10.24 -10.28
#